data_AF-D5EPS3-F1
#
_entry.id   AF-D5EPS3-F1
#
_cell.length_a   1.000
_cell.length_b   1.000
_cell.length_c   1.000
_cell.angle_alpha   90.00
_cell.angle_beta   90.00
_cell.angle_gamma   90.00
#
_symmetry.space_group_name_H-M   'P 1'
#
loop_
_entity.id
_entity.type
_entity.pdbx_description
1 polymer ?
#
loop_
_entity_poly.entity_id
_entity_poly.type
_entity_poly.pdbx_seq_one_letter_code
_entity_poly.pdbx_strand_id
1 'polypeptide(L)'
;MDKRNMVIHFTDGASLEFEFPPIENDLNSMELINRLQNDQSIALHAEGRVYVIPMQNVRYVDVSPAPEKVANKVVHNARLIRMHAP
;
A
#
# COMPACT_ATOMS: atom_id res chain seq x y z
N MET A 1 6.74 16.95 9.50
CA MET A 1 5.68 16.65 8.52
C MET A 1 5.87 15.19 8.17
N ASP A 2 5.03 14.33 8.73
CA ASP A 2 5.11 12.91 8.41
C ASP A 2 4.64 12.75 6.97
N LYS A 3 5.45 12.15 6.11
CA LYS A 3 5.06 11.82 4.73
C LYS A 3 4.86 10.31 4.68
N ARG A 4 3.87 9.86 3.90
CA ARG A 4 3.64 8.43 3.67
C ARG A 4 3.94 8.11 2.21
N ASN A 5 4.61 7.00 2.01
CA ASN A 5 4.92 6.47 0.68
C ASN A 5 4.17 5.15 0.49
N MET A 6 3.64 4.95 -0.72
CA MET A 6 3.12 3.67 -1.19
C MET A 6 3.90 3.27 -2.44
N VAL A 7 4.44 2.06 -2.42
CA VAL A 7 5.09 1.44 -3.58
C VAL A 7 4.24 0.26 -4.04
N ILE A 8 3.81 0.29 -5.29
CA ILE A 8 3.07 -0.79 -5.93
C ILE A 8 4.05 -1.54 -6.82
N HIS A 9 4.31 -2.79 -6.50
CA HIS A 9 5.16 -3.67 -7.30
C HIS A 9 4.30 -4.54 -8.22
N PHE A 10 4.57 -4.49 -9.52
CA PHE A 10 3.81 -5.23 -10.53
C PHE A 10 4.38 -6.61 -10.79
N THR A 11 3.55 -7.47 -11.38
CA THR A 11 3.91 -8.86 -11.76
C THR A 11 4.95 -8.91 -12.89
N ASP A 12 5.10 -7.83 -13.67
CA ASP A 12 6.11 -7.67 -14.72
C ASP A 12 7.45 -7.13 -14.22
N GLY A 13 7.57 -6.86 -12.91
CA GLY A 13 8.77 -6.31 -12.27
C GLY A 13 8.83 -4.78 -12.23
N ALA A 14 7.90 -4.06 -12.87
CA ALA A 14 7.82 -2.61 -12.74
C ALA A 14 7.33 -2.20 -11.34
N SER A 15 7.50 -0.91 -11.01
CA SER A 15 6.93 -0.33 -9.80
C SER A 15 6.44 1.10 -10.01
N LEU A 16 5.38 1.48 -9.28
CA LEU A 16 4.94 2.86 -9.13
C LEU A 16 5.08 3.28 -7.67
N GLU A 17 5.61 4.48 -7.44
CA GLU A 17 5.76 5.07 -6.11
C GLU A 17 4.91 6.34 -6.00
N PHE A 18 4.17 6.46 -4.90
CA PHE A 18 3.33 7.60 -4.58
C PHE A 18 3.68 8.13 -3.19
N GLU A 19 3.88 9.45 -3.09
CA GLU A 19 3.96 10.17 -1.81
C GLU A 19 2.60 10.84 -1.54
N PHE A 20 2.08 10.69 -0.33
CA PHE A 20 0.83 11.32 0.10
C PHE A 20 0.91 11.80 1.55
N PRO A 21 0.12 12.83 1.92
CA PRO A 21 0.09 13.33 3.29
C PRO A 21 -0.40 12.25 4.28
N PRO A 22 -0.15 12.42 5.59
CA PRO A 22 -0.71 11.55 6.61
C PRO A 22 -2.21 11.47 6.46
N ILE A 23 -2.72 10.25 6.50
CA ILE A 23 -4.16 10.02 6.54
C ILE A 23 -4.62 10.40 7.95
N GLU A 24 -5.33 11.54 8.07
CA GLU A 24 -5.65 12.20 9.34
C GLU A 24 -6.52 11.39 10.31
N ASN A 25 -7.10 10.26 9.89
CA ASN A 25 -7.96 9.43 10.74
C ASN A 25 -7.54 7.95 10.75
N ASP A 26 -7.51 7.39 11.96
CA ASP A 26 -7.23 5.99 12.29
C ASP A 26 -8.09 4.97 11.53
N LEU A 27 -9.36 5.31 11.31
CA LEU A 27 -10.32 4.49 10.57
C LEU A 27 -9.90 4.33 9.09
N ASN A 28 -9.30 5.36 8.51
CA ASN A 28 -8.95 5.38 7.08
C ASN A 28 -7.72 4.54 6.75
N SER A 29 -6.77 4.36 7.67
CA SER A 29 -5.60 3.50 7.43
C SER A 29 -5.95 2.01 7.47
N MET A 30 -6.81 1.63 8.42
CA MET A 30 -7.38 0.29 8.50
C MET A 30 -8.31 -0.01 7.33
N GLU A 31 -9.14 0.97 6.96
CA GLU A 31 -9.98 0.88 5.79
C GLU A 31 -9.16 0.79 4.50
N LEU A 32 -8.04 1.52 4.39
CA LEU A 32 -7.11 1.38 3.28
C LEU A 32 -6.57 -0.06 3.18
N ILE A 33 -6.07 -0.63 4.27
CA ILE A 33 -5.57 -2.02 4.28
C ILE A 33 -6.70 -3.00 3.92
N ASN A 34 -7.89 -2.82 4.50
CA ASN A 34 -9.04 -3.68 4.20
C ASN A 34 -9.49 -3.56 2.73
N ARG A 35 -9.49 -2.34 2.17
CA ARG A 35 -9.79 -2.10 0.75
C ARG A 35 -8.74 -2.78 -0.13
N LEU A 36 -7.45 -2.61 0.17
CA LEU A 36 -6.39 -3.31 -0.57
C LEU A 36 -6.52 -4.84 -0.52
N GLN A 37 -7.10 -5.40 0.55
CA GLN A 37 -7.32 -6.84 0.68
C GLN A 37 -8.59 -7.35 -0.02
N ASN A 38 -9.63 -6.53 -0.11
CA ASN A 38 -10.96 -6.96 -0.58
C ASN A 38 -11.32 -6.42 -1.97
N ASP A 39 -10.69 -5.32 -2.40
CA ASP A 39 -11.02 -4.64 -3.65
C ASP A 39 -10.30 -5.31 -4.83
N GLN A 40 -10.94 -5.26 -6.00
CA GLN A 40 -10.34 -5.77 -7.25
C GLN A 40 -9.33 -4.78 -7.87
N SER A 41 -9.23 -3.56 -7.34
CA SER A 41 -8.36 -2.51 -7.87
C SER A 41 -8.00 -1.48 -6.80
N ILE A 42 -6.83 -0.86 -6.95
CA ILE A 42 -6.38 0.30 -6.19
C ILE A 42 -6.68 1.55 -7.01
N ALA A 43 -7.37 2.53 -6.43
CA ALA A 43 -7.60 3.83 -7.06
C ALA A 43 -6.84 4.93 -6.30
N LEU A 44 -6.02 5.71 -7.02
CA LEU A 44 -5.21 6.81 -6.45
C LEU A 44 -5.43 8.07 -7.26
N HIS A 45 -5.64 9.21 -6.59
CA HIS A 45 -5.66 10.52 -7.25
C HIS A 45 -4.35 11.25 -6.99
N ALA A 46 -3.58 11.51 -8.04
CA ALA A 46 -2.29 12.19 -7.97
C ALA A 46 -2.09 13.03 -9.25
N GLU A 47 -1.48 14.21 -9.10
CA GLU A 47 -1.14 15.09 -10.24
C GLU A 47 -2.32 15.42 -11.18
N GLY A 48 -3.52 15.56 -10.62
CA GLY A 48 -4.74 15.83 -11.40
C GLY A 48 -5.23 14.64 -12.23
N ARG A 49 -4.73 13.44 -11.95
CA ARG A 49 -5.08 12.18 -12.62
C ARG A 49 -5.61 11.17 -11.63
N VAL A 50 -6.45 10.26 -12.11
CA VAL A 50 -6.88 9.08 -11.36
C VAL A 50 -6.20 7.85 -11.95
N TYR A 51 -5.40 7.17 -11.14
CA TYR A 51 -4.81 5.88 -11.43
C TYR A 51 -5.77 4.81 -10.94
N VAL A 52 -6.20 3.91 -11.83
CA VAL A 52 -6.98 2.72 -11.47
C VAL A 52 -6.13 1.51 -11.81
N ILE A 53 -5.66 0.83 -10.77
CA ILE A 53 -4.66 -0.24 -10.86
C ILE A 53 -5.33 -1.56 -10.51
N PRO A 54 -5.52 -2.49 -11.47
CA PRO A 54 -6.10 -3.81 -11.19
C PRO A 54 -5.21 -4.63 -10.26
N MET A 55 -5.78 -5.20 -9.20
CA MET A 55 -5.03 -6.00 -8.22
C MET A 55 -4.41 -7.27 -8.84
N GLN A 56 -4.98 -7.80 -9.92
CA GLN A 56 -4.45 -8.97 -10.63
C GLN A 56 -3.05 -8.74 -11.24
N ASN A 57 -2.66 -7.48 -11.46
CA ASN A 57 -1.33 -7.12 -11.97
C ASN A 57 -0.37 -6.73 -10.84
N VAL A 58 -0.85 -6.64 -9.60
CA VAL A 58 -0.07 -6.22 -8.43
C VAL A 58 0.51 -7.45 -7.75
N ARG A 59 1.83 -7.49 -7.60
CA ARG A 59 2.54 -8.53 -6.87
C ARG A 59 2.46 -8.30 -5.36
N TYR A 60 2.73 -7.07 -4.92
CA TYR A 60 2.53 -6.62 -3.54
C TYR A 60 2.53 -5.09 -3.47
N VAL A 61 2.01 -4.57 -2.35
CA VAL A 61 2.02 -3.14 -2.02
C VAL A 61 2.82 -2.95 -0.75
N ASP A 62 3.78 -2.02 -0.78
CA ASP A 62 4.50 -1.54 0.39
C ASP A 62 3.94 -0.18 0.81
N VAL A 63 3.73 0.03 2.11
CA VAL A 63 3.26 1.30 2.67
C VAL A 63 4.15 1.64 3.86
N SER A 64 4.79 2.80 3.81
CA SER A 64 5.76 3.25 4.80
C SER A 64 5.54 4.73 5.20
N PRO A 65 5.65 5.09 6.49
CA PRO A 65 5.72 4.18 7.64
C PRO A 65 4.44 3.35 7.78
N ALA A 66 4.56 2.17 8.40
CA ALA A 66 3.41 1.33 8.68
C ALA A 66 2.35 2.11 9.50
N PRO A 67 1.06 2.00 9.18
CA PRO A 67 0.03 2.67 9.96
C PRO A 67 0.04 2.25 11.45
N GLU A 68 -0.24 3.16 12.37
CA GLU A 68 -0.22 2.88 13.81
C GLU A 68 -1.22 1.78 14.22
N LYS A 69 -2.38 1.74 13.57
CA LYS A 69 -3.37 0.69 13.71
C LYS A 69 -3.35 -0.19 12.47
N VAL A 70 -2.64 -1.31 12.58
CA VAL A 70 -2.74 -2.43 11.65
C VAL A 70 -3.72 -3.46 12.19
N ALA A 71 -4.39 -4.21 11.30
CA ALA A 71 -5.45 -5.13 11.69
C ALA A 71 -4.97 -6.15 12.74
N ASN A 72 -5.87 -6.62 13.62
CA ASN A 72 -5.57 -7.68 14.60
C ASN A 72 -4.99 -8.97 13.99
N LYS A 73 -5.03 -9.11 12.66
CA LYS A 73 -4.47 -10.24 11.90
C LYS A 73 -3.04 -10.01 11.41
N VAL A 74 -2.42 -8.86 11.72
CA VAL A 74 -1.05 -8.53 11.31
C VAL A 74 -0.04 -9.00 12.35
N VAL A 75 1.06 -9.60 11.89
CA VAL A 75 2.16 -10.03 12.76
C VAL A 75 3.09 -8.84 13.00
N HIS A 76 3.19 -8.42 14.25
CA HIS A 76 4.08 -7.34 14.67
C HIS A 76 5.53 -7.81 14.85
N ASN A 77 6.48 -6.89 14.69
CA ASN A 77 7.92 -7.13 14.89
C ASN A 77 8.51 -8.23 13.99
N ALA A 78 7.90 -8.47 12.84
CA ALA A 78 8.48 -9.34 11.82
C ALA A 78 9.75 -8.72 11.23
N ARG A 79 10.76 -9.54 10.98
CA ARG A 79 12.00 -9.14 10.29
C ARG A 79 12.06 -9.81 8.93
N LEU A 80 12.16 -9.03 7.86
CA LEU A 80 12.44 -9.57 6.53
C LEU A 80 13.84 -10.20 6.53
N ILE A 81 13.93 -11.51 6.31
CA ILE A 81 15.21 -12.23 6.25
C ILE A 81 15.77 -12.22 4.81
N ARG A 82 14.91 -12.46 3.82
CA ARG A 82 15.24 -12.40 2.39
C ARG A 82 13.98 -12.24 1.55
N MET A 83 14.11 -11.60 0.40
CA MET A 83 13.09 -11.60 -0.66
C MET A 83 13.71 -12.22 -1.91
N HIS A 84 13.03 -13.22 -2.48
CA HIS A 84 13.37 -13.74 -3.81
C HIS A 84 12.51 -13.02 -4.84
N ALA A 85 13.15 -12.18 -5.64
CA ALA A 85 12.54 -11.69 -6.88
C ALA A 85 12.67 -12.80 -7.95
N PRO A 86 11.65 -12.98 -8.81
CA PRO A 86 11.74 -13.86 -9.97
C PRO A 86 12.82 -13.38 -10.94
#